data_AF-A0A1M7SM28-F1
#
_entry.id   AF-A0A1M7SM28-F1
#
_cell.length_a   1.000
_cell.length_b   1.000
_cell.length_c   1.000
_cell.angle_alpha   90.00
_cell.angle_beta   90.00
_cell.angle_gamma   90.00
#
_symmetry.space_group_name_H-M   'P 1'
#
loop_
_entity.id
_entity.type
_entity.pdbx_description
1 polymer ?
#
loop_
_entity_poly.entity_id
_entity_poly.type
_entity_poly.pdbx_seq_one_letter_code
_entity_poly.pdbx_strand_id
1 'polypeptide(L)'
;MLFEREDWKLFRNMETLTQKAGVPKSKLSMLVCKELADNALDVCGQCEIGFEDGFFYVRDQGPGLDPALFSINRPLRSSKYLRLPTRGALGNGLRVVAGAVAASGGELYVSTRGRRYRIHFQPDGTARPENLGDAQEMGTKISFQLGRLPINSSWAQTAVRYAGGESYRGRTSPWWYTSENFFELFQAFGGTVRELIQQLTAAPGAKGGKSPPSIPKLPPGT
;
A
#
# COMPACT_ATOMS: atom_id res chain seq x y z
N MET A 1 4.43 -28.78 22.16
CA MET A 1 3.14 -28.09 21.97
C MET A 1 3.31 -27.09 20.83
N LEU A 2 2.49 -27.18 19.77
CA LEU A 2 2.56 -26.29 18.61
C LEU A 2 1.38 -25.31 18.68
N PHE A 3 1.64 -24.02 18.50
CA PHE A 3 0.61 -22.98 18.43
C PHE A 3 0.55 -22.40 17.02
N GLU A 4 -0.64 -22.37 16.44
CA GLU A 4 -0.89 -21.80 15.11
C GLU A 4 -1.69 -20.49 15.22
N ARG A 5 -1.30 -19.51 14.41
CA ARG A 5 -1.91 -18.17 14.37
C ARG A 5 -1.83 -17.60 12.98
N GLU A 6 -2.94 -17.03 12.52
CA GLU A 6 -2.96 -16.23 11.30
C GLU A 6 -2.13 -14.93 11.44
N ASP A 7 -1.35 -14.59 10.41
CA ASP A 7 -0.43 -13.44 10.39
C ASP A 7 -1.11 -12.11 10.78
N TRP A 8 -2.34 -11.90 10.32
CA TRP A 8 -3.06 -10.64 10.55
C TRP A 8 -3.34 -10.36 12.03
N LYS A 9 -3.36 -11.39 12.89
CA LYS A 9 -3.57 -11.21 14.33
C LYS A 9 -2.43 -10.44 15.00
N LEU A 10 -1.26 -10.36 14.35
CA LEU A 10 -0.11 -9.55 14.79
C LEU A 10 -0.32 -8.04 14.64
N PHE A 11 -1.38 -7.60 13.95
CA PHE A 11 -1.69 -6.17 13.81
C PHE A 11 -2.61 -5.65 14.92
N ARG A 12 -3.19 -6.54 15.74
CA ARG A 12 -4.25 -6.20 16.71
C ARG A 12 -3.76 -5.56 18.00
N ASN A 13 -2.49 -5.72 18.36
CA ASN A 13 -1.93 -5.14 19.57
C ASN A 13 -0.60 -4.45 19.28
N MET A 14 -0.31 -3.43 20.08
CA MET A 14 0.83 -2.55 19.87
C MET A 14 2.18 -3.27 19.94
N GLU A 15 2.30 -4.32 20.76
CA GLU A 15 3.55 -5.07 20.92
C GLU A 15 3.89 -5.86 19.64
N THR A 16 2.94 -6.65 19.14
CA THR A 16 3.14 -7.46 17.94
C THR A 16 3.10 -6.63 16.65
N LEU A 17 2.40 -5.48 16.65
CA LEU A 17 2.35 -4.58 15.50
C LEU A 17 3.75 -4.08 15.12
N THR A 18 4.61 -3.79 16.10
CA THR A 18 5.98 -3.36 15.85
C THR A 18 6.80 -4.38 15.06
N GLN A 19 6.52 -5.68 15.24
CA GLN A 19 7.16 -6.77 14.49
C GLN A 19 6.76 -6.74 13.01
N LYS A 20 5.48 -6.45 12.71
CA LYS A 20 4.98 -6.30 11.34
C LYS A 20 5.36 -4.98 10.69
N ALA A 21 5.53 -3.94 11.49
CA ALA A 21 5.90 -2.61 11.06
C ALA A 21 7.42 -2.45 10.83
N GLY A 22 8.24 -3.31 11.45
CA GLY A 22 9.71 -3.24 11.35
C GLY A 22 10.31 -2.03 12.06
N VAL A 23 9.57 -1.38 12.97
CA VAL A 23 10.01 -0.20 13.72
C VAL A 23 9.63 -0.32 15.20
N PRO A 24 10.42 0.24 16.13
CA PRO A 24 10.03 0.29 17.54
C PRO A 24 8.79 1.17 17.75
N LYS A 25 8.07 0.95 18.85
CA LYS A 25 6.83 1.69 19.21
C LYS A 25 6.98 3.21 19.14
N SER A 26 8.14 3.75 19.56
CA SER A 26 8.44 5.19 19.51
C SER A 26 8.48 5.77 18.09
N LYS A 27 8.67 4.93 17.07
CA LYS A 27 8.70 5.32 15.65
C LYS A 27 7.41 4.98 14.89
N LEU A 28 6.43 4.38 15.56
CA LEU A 28 5.22 3.92 14.88
C LEU A 28 4.39 5.07 14.32
N SER A 29 4.21 6.17 15.07
CA SER A 29 3.45 7.33 14.56
C SER A 29 4.12 7.96 13.33
N MET A 30 5.45 8.05 13.33
CA MET A 30 6.24 8.51 12.17
C MET A 30 6.04 7.61 10.95
N LEU A 31 6.07 6.28 11.15
CA LEU A 31 5.82 5.32 10.08
C LEU A 31 4.39 5.44 9.53
N VAL A 32 3.37 5.52 10.39
CA VAL A 32 1.97 5.63 9.97
C VAL A 32 1.74 6.88 9.11
N CYS A 33 2.25 8.04 9.54
CA CYS A 33 2.19 9.26 8.75
C CYS A 33 2.90 9.10 7.40
N LYS A 34 4.10 8.49 7.40
CA LYS A 34 4.89 8.26 6.18
C LYS A 34 4.20 7.32 5.20
N GLU A 35 3.62 6.21 5.67
CA GLU A 35 2.94 5.24 4.80
C GLU A 35 1.75 5.86 4.06
N LEU A 36 1.00 6.74 4.73
CA LEU A 36 -0.08 7.50 4.08
C LEU A 36 0.45 8.52 3.07
N ALA A 37 1.48 9.28 3.43
CA ALA A 37 2.12 10.24 2.53
C ALA A 37 2.72 9.54 1.29
N ASP A 38 3.42 8.42 1.47
CA ASP A 38 4.01 7.65 0.37
C ASP A 38 2.93 7.14 -0.59
N ASN A 39 1.80 6.63 -0.08
CA ASN A 39 0.70 6.19 -0.93
C ASN A 39 0.10 7.36 -1.74
N ALA A 40 -0.08 8.52 -1.11
CA ALA A 40 -0.56 9.72 -1.79
C ALA A 40 0.43 10.21 -2.87
N LEU A 41 1.73 10.22 -2.56
CA LEU A 41 2.81 10.59 -3.48
C LEU A 41 2.96 9.59 -4.64
N ASP A 42 2.75 8.30 -4.40
CA ASP A 42 2.78 7.30 -5.47
C ASP A 42 1.63 7.46 -6.46
N VAL A 43 0.47 7.93 -5.99
CA VAL A 43 -0.73 8.11 -6.82
C VAL A 43 -0.67 9.43 -7.61
N CYS A 44 -0.28 10.52 -6.95
CA CYS A 44 -0.39 11.87 -7.52
C CYS A 44 0.94 12.59 -7.75
N GLY A 45 2.07 12.06 -7.26
CA GLY A 45 3.35 12.76 -7.22
C GLY A 45 3.44 13.88 -6.18
N GLN A 46 2.30 14.35 -5.67
CA GLN A 46 2.18 15.41 -4.67
C GLN A 46 1.08 15.08 -3.67
N CYS A 47 1.24 15.53 -2.43
CA CYS A 47 0.22 15.44 -1.40
C CYS A 47 0.35 16.61 -0.41
N GLU A 48 -0.75 16.90 0.26
CA GLU A 48 -0.83 17.87 1.34
C GLU A 48 -0.89 17.10 2.67
N ILE A 49 -0.16 17.58 3.67
CA ILE A 49 -0.21 17.03 5.04
C ILE A 49 -0.43 18.16 6.04
N GLY A 50 -1.20 17.89 7.09
CA GLY A 50 -1.53 18.91 8.07
C GLY A 50 -2.25 18.36 9.29
N PHE A 51 -2.75 19.28 10.12
CA PHE A 51 -3.59 18.97 11.27
C PHE A 51 -4.88 19.78 11.19
N GLU A 52 -6.00 19.14 11.48
CA GLU A 52 -7.33 19.75 11.50
C GLU A 52 -8.16 19.04 12.58
N ASP A 53 -8.81 19.81 13.46
CA ASP A 53 -9.69 19.30 14.54
C ASP A 53 -9.07 18.20 15.42
N GLY A 54 -7.74 18.25 15.64
CA GLY A 54 -7.02 17.24 16.42
C GLY A 54 -6.62 15.98 15.65
N PHE A 55 -6.90 15.92 14.35
CA PHE A 55 -6.51 14.83 13.45
C PHE A 55 -5.35 15.26 12.57
N PHE A 56 -4.37 14.38 12.41
CA PHE A 56 -3.41 14.53 11.31
C PHE A 56 -4.05 14.04 10.02
N TYR A 57 -3.86 14.76 8.92
CA TYR A 57 -4.37 14.36 7.63
C TYR A 57 -3.28 14.26 6.56
N VAL A 58 -3.53 13.37 5.61
CA VAL A 58 -2.85 13.33 4.30
C VAL A 58 -3.92 13.45 3.22
N ARG A 59 -3.69 14.33 2.25
CA ARG A 59 -4.61 14.57 1.14
C ARG A 59 -3.89 14.51 -0.20
N ASP A 60 -4.51 13.88 -1.18
CA ASP A 60 -4.13 13.88 -2.59
C ASP A 60 -5.32 14.22 -3.49
N GLN A 61 -5.03 14.47 -4.77
CA GLN A 61 -6.04 14.75 -5.80
C GLN A 61 -6.26 13.52 -6.72
N GLY A 62 -6.08 12.32 -6.17
CA GLY A 62 -6.12 11.07 -6.92
C GLY A 62 -7.53 10.56 -7.20
N PRO A 63 -7.66 9.39 -7.82
CA PRO A 63 -8.95 8.80 -8.19
C PRO A 63 -9.76 8.24 -7.00
N GLY A 64 -9.28 8.44 -5.77
CA GLY A 64 -9.86 7.86 -4.57
C GLY A 64 -9.34 6.46 -4.26
N LEU A 65 -9.57 6.05 -3.02
CA LEU A 65 -9.28 4.72 -2.48
C LEU A 65 -10.58 4.02 -2.03
N ASP A 66 -10.61 2.70 -2.10
CA ASP A 66 -11.64 1.87 -1.45
C ASP A 66 -11.38 1.77 0.07
N PRO A 67 -12.29 2.25 0.95
CA PRO A 67 -12.13 2.16 2.40
C PRO A 67 -11.94 0.73 2.95
N ALA A 68 -12.43 -0.30 2.25
CA ALA A 68 -12.21 -1.69 2.67
C ALA A 68 -10.72 -2.08 2.72
N LEU A 69 -9.85 -1.29 2.08
CA LEU A 69 -8.40 -1.43 2.14
C LEU A 69 -7.81 -1.18 3.54
N PHE A 70 -8.59 -0.79 4.54
CA PHE A 70 -8.13 -0.74 5.93
C PHE A 70 -8.35 -2.06 6.70
N SER A 71 -8.95 -3.08 6.09
CA SER A 71 -9.07 -4.40 6.74
C SER A 71 -7.69 -5.04 6.92
N ILE A 72 -7.34 -5.43 8.15
CA ILE A 72 -6.05 -6.06 8.46
C ILE A 72 -6.03 -7.55 8.11
N ASN A 73 -7.18 -8.21 8.07
CA ASN A 73 -7.31 -9.64 7.73
C ASN A 73 -7.32 -9.93 6.22
N ARG A 74 -7.32 -8.90 5.38
CA ARG A 74 -7.27 -9.09 3.92
C ARG A 74 -5.95 -9.76 3.50
N PRO A 75 -5.96 -10.53 2.40
CA PRO A 75 -4.73 -11.00 1.75
C PRO A 75 -3.82 -9.82 1.37
N LEU A 76 -2.51 -10.06 1.31
CA LEU A 76 -1.58 -9.07 0.78
C LEU A 76 -1.97 -8.75 -0.67
N ARG A 77 -2.38 -7.50 -0.91
CA ARG A 77 -2.71 -6.98 -2.24
C ARG A 77 -1.83 -5.77 -2.50
N SER A 78 -1.02 -5.83 -3.53
CA SER A 78 -0.20 -4.70 -3.96
C SER A 78 0.01 -4.73 -5.47
N SER A 79 -0.14 -3.57 -6.12
CA SER A 79 0.32 -3.36 -7.49
C SER A 79 1.86 -3.36 -7.60
N LYS A 80 2.57 -3.25 -6.47
CA LYS A 80 4.03 -3.10 -6.39
C LYS A 80 4.79 -4.43 -6.55
N TYR A 81 4.09 -5.54 -6.79
CA TYR A 81 4.70 -6.77 -7.34
C TYR A 81 5.36 -6.49 -8.69
N LEU A 82 4.79 -5.58 -9.49
CA LEU A 82 5.52 -4.97 -10.60
C LEU A 82 6.52 -3.98 -10.02
N ARG A 83 7.82 -4.32 -10.08
CA ARG A 83 8.91 -3.47 -9.62
C ARG A 83 8.93 -2.21 -10.47
N LEU A 84 8.50 -1.12 -9.88
CA LEU A 84 8.67 0.23 -10.40
C LEU A 84 9.38 1.02 -9.29
N PRO A 85 10.05 2.14 -9.62
CA PRO A 85 10.61 3.03 -8.59
C PRO A 85 9.47 3.82 -7.93
N THR A 86 8.55 3.10 -7.28
CA THR A 86 7.47 3.61 -6.44
C THR A 86 7.86 3.45 -4.97
N ARG A 87 7.24 4.21 -4.08
CA ARG A 87 7.52 4.15 -2.63
C ARG A 87 6.81 2.93 -2.03
N GLY A 88 7.35 2.33 -0.97
CA GLY A 88 6.76 1.11 -0.36
C GLY A 88 6.86 -0.15 -1.23
N ALA A 89 6.44 -1.31 -0.71
CA ALA A 89 6.69 -2.60 -1.38
C ALA A 89 5.56 -3.64 -1.30
N LEU A 90 5.02 -3.94 -0.11
CA LEU A 90 4.32 -5.23 0.11
C LEU A 90 2.81 -5.11 0.34
N GLY A 91 2.19 -3.94 0.14
CA GLY A 91 0.76 -3.74 0.45
C GLY A 91 0.43 -3.82 1.95
N ASN A 92 1.46 -3.82 2.80
CA ASN A 92 1.34 -3.94 4.24
C ASN A 92 1.12 -2.59 4.95
N GLY A 93 1.50 -1.48 4.30
CA GLY A 93 1.44 -0.12 4.87
C GLY A 93 0.09 0.24 5.46
N LEU A 94 -0.99 0.11 4.68
CA LEU A 94 -2.35 0.40 5.17
C LEU A 94 -2.82 -0.58 6.27
N ARG A 95 -2.30 -1.81 6.32
CA ARG A 95 -2.58 -2.74 7.44
C ARG A 95 -1.88 -2.25 8.72
N VAL A 96 -0.67 -1.71 8.60
CA VAL A 96 0.05 -1.08 9.72
C VAL A 96 -0.68 0.17 10.19
N VAL A 97 -1.16 1.03 9.28
CA VAL A 97 -1.97 2.21 9.61
C VAL A 97 -3.23 1.79 10.39
N ALA A 98 -4.01 0.85 9.82
CA ALA A 98 -5.22 0.33 10.46
C ALA A 98 -4.94 -0.28 11.84
N GLY A 99 -3.92 -1.13 11.93
CA GLY A 99 -3.51 -1.75 13.19
C GLY A 99 -3.07 -0.73 14.24
N ALA A 100 -2.34 0.31 13.84
CA ALA A 100 -1.90 1.37 14.74
C ALA A 100 -3.07 2.17 15.31
N VAL A 101 -4.04 2.56 14.46
CA VAL A 101 -5.24 3.27 14.90
C VAL A 101 -6.06 2.39 15.84
N ALA A 102 -6.37 1.15 15.43
CA ALA A 102 -7.14 0.21 16.23
C ALA A 102 -6.49 -0.09 17.59
N ALA A 103 -5.19 -0.44 17.60
CA ALA A 103 -4.47 -0.85 18.80
C ALA A 103 -4.18 0.31 19.76
N SER A 104 -4.30 1.57 19.30
CA SER A 104 -4.12 2.76 20.13
C SER A 104 -5.43 3.36 20.65
N GLY A 105 -6.58 2.82 20.23
CA GLY A 105 -7.89 3.39 20.54
C GLY A 105 -8.14 4.72 19.82
N GLY A 106 -7.48 4.91 18.67
CA GLY A 106 -7.62 6.10 17.84
C GLY A 106 -8.81 6.01 16.89
N GLU A 107 -8.89 7.00 16.00
CA GLU A 107 -9.95 7.12 15.01
C GLU A 107 -9.38 7.38 13.63
N LEU A 108 -10.08 6.90 12.60
CA LEU A 108 -9.72 7.03 11.20
C LEU A 108 -10.93 7.45 10.37
N TYR A 109 -10.75 8.53 9.63
CA TYR A 109 -11.72 9.07 8.68
C TYR A 109 -11.12 9.08 7.28
N VAL A 110 -11.96 8.81 6.29
CA VAL A 110 -11.58 8.75 4.88
C VAL A 110 -12.60 9.52 4.07
N SER A 111 -12.19 10.59 3.42
CA SER A 111 -12.93 11.21 2.33
C SER A 111 -12.38 10.72 1.01
N THR A 112 -13.24 10.14 0.17
CA THR A 112 -12.85 9.54 -1.11
C THR A 112 -14.06 9.47 -2.03
N ARG A 113 -13.87 9.75 -3.33
CA ARG A 113 -14.94 9.65 -4.35
C ARG A 113 -16.22 10.41 -3.97
N GLY A 114 -16.06 11.60 -3.40
CA GLY A 114 -17.16 12.48 -3.00
C GLY A 114 -17.92 12.04 -1.74
N ARG A 115 -17.43 11.06 -0.98
CA ARG A 115 -18.05 10.58 0.26
C ARG A 115 -17.08 10.59 1.42
N ARG A 116 -17.59 10.82 2.63
CA ARG A 116 -16.83 10.76 3.88
C ARG A 116 -17.22 9.52 4.67
N TYR A 117 -16.22 8.84 5.23
CA TYR A 117 -16.40 7.62 5.99
C TYR A 117 -15.69 7.70 7.35
N ARG A 118 -16.30 7.12 8.38
CA ARG A 118 -15.60 6.69 9.59
C ARG A 118 -15.29 5.21 9.50
N ILE A 119 -14.06 4.81 9.81
CA ILE A 119 -13.64 3.42 9.72
C ILE A 119 -13.75 2.75 11.08
N HIS A 120 -14.59 1.71 11.17
CA HIS A 120 -14.79 0.92 12.39
C HIS A 120 -14.03 -0.41 12.30
N PHE A 121 -12.96 -0.55 13.09
CA PHE A 121 -12.17 -1.78 13.15
C PHE A 121 -12.87 -2.85 13.98
N GLN A 122 -12.98 -4.05 13.43
CA GLN A 122 -13.69 -5.16 14.06
C GLN A 122 -12.70 -6.19 14.66
N PRO A 123 -13.13 -6.98 15.68
CA PRO A 123 -12.28 -8.01 16.29
C PRO A 123 -11.79 -9.11 15.33
N ASP A 124 -12.54 -9.35 14.25
CA ASP A 124 -12.22 -10.31 13.17
C ASP A 124 -11.19 -9.77 12.17
N GLY A 125 -10.71 -8.54 12.36
CA GLY A 125 -9.73 -7.87 11.52
C GLY A 125 -10.32 -7.18 10.28
N THR A 126 -11.64 -7.15 10.13
CA THR A 126 -12.30 -6.35 9.08
C THR A 126 -12.36 -4.87 9.47
N ALA A 127 -12.43 -4.01 8.46
CA ALA A 127 -12.71 -2.59 8.61
C ALA A 127 -14.07 -2.27 7.98
N ARG A 128 -15.02 -1.78 8.78
CA ARG A 128 -16.37 -1.42 8.32
C ARG A 128 -16.48 0.09 8.13
N PRO A 129 -16.62 0.58 6.89
CA PRO A 129 -16.83 2.01 6.65
C PRO A 129 -18.28 2.41 6.95
N GLU A 130 -18.46 3.34 7.88
CA GLU A 130 -19.72 4.05 8.10
C GLU A 130 -19.74 5.30 7.23
N ASN A 131 -20.71 5.44 6.33
CA ASN A 131 -20.86 6.62 5.49
C ASN A 131 -21.45 7.78 6.29
N LEU A 132 -20.72 8.89 6.37
CA LEU A 132 -21.11 10.11 7.09
C LEU A 132 -21.75 11.18 6.19
N GLY A 133 -21.89 10.89 4.89
CA GLY A 133 -22.44 11.80 3.89
C GLY A 133 -21.42 12.23 2.84
N ASP A 134 -21.72 13.33 2.16
CA ASP A 134 -20.92 13.82 1.06
C ASP A 134 -19.63 14.50 1.56
N ALA A 135 -18.54 14.29 0.83
CA ALA A 135 -17.30 15.01 1.00
C ALA A 135 -17.15 16.04 -0.12
N GLN A 136 -16.93 17.30 0.25
CA GLN A 136 -16.65 18.36 -0.72
C GLN A 136 -15.22 18.30 -1.27
N GLU A 137 -14.37 17.50 -0.64
CA GLU A 137 -12.97 17.37 -1.01
C GLU A 137 -12.85 16.56 -2.32
N MET A 138 -12.24 17.16 -3.34
CA MET A 138 -11.72 16.37 -4.46
C MET A 138 -10.58 15.47 -3.99
N GLY A 139 -10.48 14.29 -4.60
CA GLY A 139 -9.43 13.32 -4.35
C GLY A 139 -9.65 12.40 -3.15
N THR A 140 -8.57 12.12 -2.42
CA THR A 140 -8.57 11.31 -1.20
C THR A 140 -8.02 12.16 -0.05
N LYS A 141 -8.74 12.20 1.08
CA LYS A 141 -8.22 12.73 2.34
C LYS A 141 -8.37 11.66 3.41
N ILE A 142 -7.28 11.34 4.09
CA ILE A 142 -7.26 10.39 5.19
C ILE A 142 -6.85 11.16 6.45
N SER A 143 -7.75 11.24 7.42
CA SER A 143 -7.54 11.92 8.70
C SER A 143 -7.54 10.91 9.83
N PHE A 144 -6.57 10.96 10.73
CA PHE A 144 -6.50 10.03 11.85
C PHE A 144 -5.88 10.64 13.11
N GLN A 145 -6.18 10.00 14.24
CA GLN A 145 -5.50 10.20 15.52
C GLN A 145 -5.20 8.83 16.13
N LEU A 146 -4.20 8.74 17.01
CA LEU A 146 -3.73 7.49 17.61
C LEU A 146 -4.05 7.41 19.12
N GLY A 147 -5.24 7.89 19.52
CA GLY A 147 -5.70 7.87 20.89
C GLY A 147 -4.71 8.58 21.82
N ARG A 148 -4.07 7.81 22.71
CA ARG A 148 -3.06 8.35 23.65
C ARG A 148 -1.66 8.53 23.05
N LEU A 149 -1.40 8.01 21.86
CA LEU A 149 -0.10 8.14 21.20
C LEU A 149 -0.05 9.47 20.42
N PRO A 150 0.93 10.35 20.72
CA PRO A 150 1.06 11.60 19.99
C PRO A 150 1.48 11.35 18.54
N ILE A 151 0.94 12.16 17.63
CA ILE A 151 1.35 12.15 16.23
C ILE A 151 2.71 12.83 16.08
N ASN A 152 3.64 12.15 15.40
CA ASN A 152 4.89 12.73 14.93
C ASN A 152 4.95 12.55 13.41
N SER A 153 4.84 13.65 12.66
CA SER A 153 4.77 13.65 11.20
C SER A 153 6.11 13.87 10.49
N SER A 154 7.24 13.87 11.23
CA SER A 154 8.56 14.21 10.69
C SER A 154 8.99 13.38 9.47
N TRP A 155 8.67 12.09 9.44
CA TRP A 155 8.94 11.23 8.28
C TRP A 155 8.04 11.53 7.08
N ALA A 156 6.77 11.88 7.29
CA ALA A 156 5.88 12.32 6.21
C ALA A 156 6.35 13.65 5.62
N GLN A 157 6.73 14.61 6.46
CA GLN A 157 7.31 15.89 6.02
C GLN A 157 8.58 15.68 5.19
N THR A 158 9.42 14.73 5.61
CA THR A 158 10.63 14.35 4.87
C THR A 158 10.28 13.70 3.52
N ALA A 159 9.29 12.81 3.48
CA ALA A 159 8.83 12.17 2.25
C ALA A 159 8.30 13.19 1.24
N VAL A 160 7.46 14.14 1.69
CA VAL A 160 6.95 15.25 0.86
C VAL A 160 8.10 16.12 0.34
N ARG A 161 9.07 16.47 1.19
CA ARG A 161 10.23 17.27 0.79
C ARG A 161 11.07 16.58 -0.29
N TYR A 162 11.24 15.26 -0.20
CA TYR A 162 11.98 14.47 -1.18
C TYR A 162 11.15 14.05 -2.38
N ALA A 163 9.88 14.45 -2.48
CA ALA A 163 9.02 14.11 -3.61
C ALA A 163 9.29 14.93 -4.88
N GLY A 164 10.37 15.70 -4.94
CA GLY A 164 10.77 16.45 -6.14
C GLY A 164 11.31 15.56 -7.27
N GLY A 165 11.29 16.09 -8.50
CA GLY A 165 11.81 15.43 -9.70
C GLY A 165 10.72 14.79 -10.57
N GLU A 166 11.15 14.02 -11.56
CA GLU A 166 10.24 13.33 -12.48
C GLU A 166 9.95 11.90 -12.02
N SER A 167 8.66 11.56 -11.89
CA SER A 167 8.24 10.18 -11.66
C SER A 167 8.52 9.32 -12.88
N TYR A 168 9.04 8.10 -12.66
CA TYR A 168 9.24 7.13 -13.73
C TYR A 168 7.92 6.73 -14.38
N ARG A 169 7.83 6.86 -15.71
CA ARG A 169 6.64 6.51 -16.51
C ARG A 169 6.83 5.28 -17.41
N GLY A 170 7.99 4.64 -17.33
CA GLY A 170 8.31 3.46 -18.14
C GLY A 170 7.65 2.19 -17.61
N ARG A 171 7.81 1.11 -18.37
CA ARG A 171 7.46 -0.26 -17.94
C ARG A 171 8.48 -0.80 -16.94
N THR A 172 8.16 -1.88 -16.24
CA THR A 172 9.14 -2.55 -15.37
C THR A 172 10.19 -3.28 -16.20
N SER A 173 11.44 -3.34 -15.72
CA SER A 173 12.51 -4.09 -16.39
C SER A 173 12.60 -5.53 -15.88
N PRO A 174 12.70 -6.55 -16.76
CA PRO A 174 12.97 -7.93 -16.34
C PRO A 174 14.24 -8.06 -15.47
N TRP A 175 15.23 -7.20 -15.71
CA TRP A 175 16.50 -7.17 -14.97
C TRP A 175 16.36 -6.67 -13.53
N TRP A 176 15.19 -6.13 -13.16
CA TRP A 176 14.92 -5.74 -11.79
C TRP A 176 14.48 -6.90 -10.92
N TYR A 177 14.33 -8.12 -11.45
CA TYR A 177 13.87 -9.30 -10.72
C TYR A 177 14.97 -10.35 -10.61
N THR A 178 14.98 -11.07 -9.49
CA THR A 178 15.65 -12.38 -9.44
C THR A 178 14.75 -13.43 -10.12
N SER A 179 15.30 -14.58 -10.49
CA SER A 179 14.53 -15.69 -11.07
C SER A 179 13.35 -16.09 -10.16
N GLU A 180 13.59 -16.20 -8.86
CA GLU A 180 12.57 -16.52 -7.85
C GLU A 180 11.45 -15.48 -7.80
N ASN A 181 11.79 -14.19 -7.69
CA ASN A 181 10.79 -13.12 -7.64
C ASN A 181 10.03 -12.97 -8.97
N PHE A 182 10.69 -13.28 -10.08
CA PHE A 182 10.06 -13.30 -11.40
C PHE A 182 9.04 -14.44 -11.49
N PHE A 183 9.35 -15.62 -10.94
CA PHE A 183 8.40 -16.73 -10.86
C PHE A 183 7.19 -16.40 -9.98
N GLU A 184 7.41 -15.85 -8.79
CA GLU A 184 6.34 -15.43 -7.88
C GLU A 184 5.40 -14.38 -8.49
N LEU A 185 5.94 -13.44 -9.29
CA LEU A 185 5.13 -12.46 -10.01
C LEU A 185 4.10 -13.14 -10.94
N PHE A 186 4.50 -14.20 -11.65
CA PHE A 186 3.61 -14.94 -12.54
C PHE A 186 2.58 -15.75 -11.76
N GLN A 187 2.96 -16.35 -10.65
CA GLN A 187 2.05 -17.10 -9.77
C GLN A 187 0.99 -16.20 -9.13
N ALA A 188 1.33 -14.94 -8.83
CA ALA A 188 0.42 -13.97 -8.22
C ALA A 188 -0.51 -13.26 -9.21
N PHE A 189 -0.22 -13.30 -10.51
CA PHE A 189 -1.00 -12.58 -11.53
C PHE A 189 -2.21 -13.41 -12.00
N GLY A 190 -3.42 -12.89 -11.78
CA GLY A 190 -4.66 -13.59 -12.17
C GLY A 190 -5.00 -13.54 -13.66
N GLY A 191 -4.21 -12.86 -14.49
CA GLY A 191 -4.39 -12.77 -15.94
C GLY A 191 -3.50 -13.76 -16.71
N THR A 192 -3.41 -13.56 -18.02
CA THR A 192 -2.59 -14.40 -18.90
C THR A 192 -1.10 -14.02 -18.86
N VAL A 193 -0.24 -15.00 -19.15
CA VAL A 193 1.21 -14.80 -19.34
C VAL A 193 1.50 -13.68 -20.35
N ARG A 194 0.71 -13.61 -21.44
CA ARG A 194 0.89 -12.59 -22.48
C ARG A 194 0.66 -11.17 -21.95
N GLU A 195 -0.40 -10.97 -21.19
CA GLU A 195 -0.73 -9.67 -20.59
C GLU A 195 0.38 -9.22 -19.62
N LEU A 196 0.93 -10.15 -18.84
CA LEU A 196 2.03 -9.85 -17.92
C LEU A 196 3.32 -9.47 -18.66
N ILE A 197 3.69 -10.20 -19.72
CA ILE A 197 4.87 -9.88 -20.53
C ILE A 197 4.75 -8.49 -21.17
N GLN A 198 3.54 -8.06 -21.56
CA GLN A 198 3.31 -6.73 -22.12
C GLN A 198 3.60 -5.59 -21.12
N GLN A 199 3.61 -5.87 -19.81
CA GLN A 199 3.98 -4.92 -18.76
C GLN A 199 5.49 -4.73 -18.62
N LEU A 200 6.32 -5.57 -19.25
CA LEU A 200 7.78 -5.49 -19.20
C LEU A 200 8.33 -4.59 -20.31
N THR A 201 9.41 -3.85 -20.03
CA THR A 201 10.21 -3.21 -21.09
C THR A 201 10.89 -4.27 -21.93
N ALA A 202 10.98 -4.05 -23.25
CA ALA A 202 11.88 -4.84 -24.07
C ALA A 202 13.31 -4.73 -23.50
N ALA A 203 14.04 -5.85 -23.45
CA ALA A 203 15.42 -5.85 -22.96
C ALA A 203 16.25 -4.85 -23.78
N PRO A 204 17.12 -4.04 -23.15
CA PRO A 204 18.02 -3.14 -23.87
C PRO A 204 18.91 -4.00 -24.78
N GLY A 205 18.64 -3.98 -26.09
CA GLY A 205 19.29 -4.87 -27.06
C GLY A 205 18.34 -5.46 -28.12
N ALA A 206 17.02 -5.44 -27.88
CA ALA A 206 16.03 -5.85 -28.87
C ALA A 206 15.79 -4.74 -29.91
N LYS A 207 16.81 -4.42 -30.72
CA LYS A 207 16.59 -3.73 -31.99
C LYS A 207 15.87 -4.71 -32.94
N GLY A 208 14.63 -4.37 -33.27
CA GLY A 208 13.93 -4.92 -34.44
C GLY A 208 13.20 -6.24 -34.18
N GLY A 209 11.94 -6.27 -34.61
CA GLY A 209 11.01 -7.38 -34.49
C GLY A 209 11.61 -8.76 -34.73
N LYS A 210 11.66 -9.56 -33.67
CA LYS A 210 11.52 -11.01 -33.78
C LYS A 210 10.49 -11.42 -32.74
N SER A 211 9.43 -12.06 -33.21
CA SER A 211 8.45 -12.75 -32.38
C SER A 211 9.16 -13.58 -31.31
N PRO A 212 8.59 -13.70 -30.09
CA PRO A 212 9.19 -14.55 -29.08
C PRO A 212 9.39 -15.96 -29.66
N PRO A 213 10.56 -16.60 -29.43
CA PRO A 213 10.74 -17.98 -29.86
C PRO A 213 9.61 -18.82 -29.27
N SER A 214 8.99 -19.63 -30.14
CA SER A 214 7.92 -20.55 -29.76
C SER A 214 8.34 -21.34 -28.52
N ILE A 215 7.52 -21.27 -27.48
CA ILE A 215 7.66 -22.10 -26.28
C ILE A 215 7.79 -23.56 -26.75
N PRO A 216 8.88 -24.28 -26.43
CA PRO A 216 9.00 -25.69 -26.79
C PRO A 216 7.85 -26.43 -26.13
N LYS A 217 7.03 -27.11 -26.96
CA LYS A 217 5.98 -28.01 -26.46
C LYS A 217 6.67 -29.07 -25.60
N LEU A 218 6.21 -29.23 -24.35
CA LEU A 218 6.59 -30.38 -23.55
C LEU A 218 6.30 -31.66 -24.35
N PRO A 219 7.24 -32.63 -24.40
CA PRO A 219 6.95 -33.92 -24.98
C PRO A 219 5.82 -34.59 -24.17
N PRO A 220 4.88 -35.28 -24.83
CA PRO A 220 3.86 -36.05 -24.12
C PRO A 220 4.55 -37.13 -23.29
N GLY A 221 4.14 -37.23 -22.03
CA GLY A 221 4.71 -38.15 -21.06
C GLY A 221 4.70 -39.61 -21.55
N THR A 222 5.82 -40.27 -21.30
CA THR A 222 5.96 -41.74 -21.24
C THR A 222 5.47 -42.25 -19.90
#